data_AF-A0A9P0F9X0-F1
#
_entry.id   AF-A0A9P0F9X0-F1
#
_cell.length_a   1.000
_cell.length_b   1.000
_cell.length_c   1.000
_cell.angle_alpha   90.00
_cell.angle_beta   90.00
_cell.angle_gamma   90.00
#
_symmetry.space_group_name_H-M   'P 1'
#
loop_
_entity.id
_entity.type
_entity.pdbx_description
1 polymer ?
#
loop_
_entity_poly.entity_id
_entity_poly.type
_entity_poly.pdbx_seq_one_letter_code
_entity_poly.pdbx_strand_id
1 'polypeptide(L)'
;MKYFLLLALLVLPAVIFTFENGNRMLSYAEDSLEDEIDVEGEAEVEVGGTEDDDDDVKTTASPDADTTLLFVKPIQSGASQLEIPAGLPVEFLVGFRNKGKDPFVVESLEASFRYPMDFNFFIQNFSAIGYNKIVSSQEEATFHYSFVPSEAFAGRPFGLNINLAYHDNNGNSFQEAMFNETVQIVELEEGLDGETFFLYVFLAALVVLLLVIGQQTLLSVGKKRTSTRKHTPIETGTNNPNNVDYDWLPKQTLANLNKEKLHKSPKSPKQSPRQRTAKVTTGSK
;
A
#
# COMPACT_ATOMS: atom_id res chain seq x y z
N MET A 1 -37.72 -0.54 -11.12
CA MET A 1 -36.35 -1.08 -11.23
C MET A 1 -35.25 -0.05 -10.96
N LYS A 2 -35.31 1.19 -11.46
CA LYS A 2 -34.29 2.23 -11.17
C LYS A 2 -34.11 2.54 -9.67
N TYR A 3 -35.20 2.69 -8.93
CA TYR A 3 -35.14 2.96 -7.48
C TYR A 3 -34.62 1.77 -6.67
N PHE A 4 -34.78 0.54 -7.16
CA PHE A 4 -34.31 -0.66 -6.48
C PHE A 4 -32.78 -0.78 -6.57
N LEU A 5 -32.20 -0.36 -7.69
CA LEU A 5 -30.75 -0.36 -7.90
C LEU A 5 -30.06 0.77 -7.11
N LEU A 6 -30.72 1.92 -7.00
CA LEU A 6 -30.28 3.04 -6.16
C LEU A 6 -30.36 2.70 -4.66
N LEU A 7 -31.41 2.00 -4.25
CA LEU A 7 -31.58 1.54 -2.88
C LEU A 7 -30.60 0.41 -2.55
N ALA A 8 -30.33 -0.49 -3.49
CA ALA A 8 -29.29 -1.51 -3.35
C ALA A 8 -27.88 -0.88 -3.20
N LEU A 9 -27.55 0.14 -4.01
CA LEU A 9 -26.24 0.80 -3.95
C LEU A 9 -26.00 1.60 -2.66
N LEU A 10 -27.07 2.05 -2.00
CA LEU A 10 -27.00 2.73 -0.71
C LEU A 10 -26.97 1.76 0.47
N VAL A 11 -27.69 0.63 0.37
CA VAL A 11 -27.82 -0.34 1.46
C VAL A 11 -26.65 -1.34 1.52
N LEU A 12 -26.03 -1.68 0.38
CA LEU A 12 -24.89 -2.61 0.32
C LEU A 12 -23.69 -2.19 1.20
N PRO A 13 -23.19 -0.93 1.14
CA PRO A 13 -22.07 -0.52 1.99
C PRO A 13 -22.45 -0.54 3.47
N ALA A 14 -23.67 -0.10 3.82
CA ALA A 14 -24.14 -0.11 5.21
C ALA A 14 -24.21 -1.54 5.79
N VAL A 15 -24.61 -2.51 4.98
CA VAL A 15 -24.67 -3.92 5.39
C VAL A 15 -23.27 -4.52 5.54
N ILE A 16 -22.32 -4.18 4.67
CA ILE A 16 -20.92 -4.61 4.78
C ILE A 16 -20.30 -4.09 6.08
N PHE A 17 -20.53 -2.83 6.45
CA PHE A 17 -20.05 -2.25 7.72
C PHE A 17 -20.68 -2.87 8.97
N THR A 18 -21.86 -3.51 8.88
CA THR A 18 -22.48 -4.18 10.03
C THR A 18 -22.04 -5.63 10.24
N PHE A 19 -21.47 -6.27 9.21
CA PHE A 19 -20.96 -7.64 9.31
C PHE A 19 -19.48 -7.73 9.69
N GLU A 20 -18.78 -6.60 9.70
CA GLU A 20 -17.42 -6.50 10.22
C GLU A 20 -17.48 -6.35 11.75
N ASN A 21 -17.49 -7.52 12.38
CA ASN A 21 -17.69 -7.69 13.81
C ASN A 21 -16.47 -7.16 14.59
N GLY A 22 -16.56 -5.90 15.01
CA GLY A 22 -15.98 -5.41 16.25
C GLY A 22 -14.54 -4.91 16.19
N ASN A 23 -14.32 -3.75 15.60
CA ASN A 23 -13.42 -2.76 16.20
C ASN A 23 -13.87 -1.35 15.84
N ARG A 24 -14.09 -0.54 16.89
CA ARG A 24 -14.64 0.81 16.81
C ARG A 24 -13.60 1.74 16.19
N MET A 25 -13.86 2.22 14.99
CA MET A 25 -13.07 3.30 14.37
C MET A 25 -13.37 4.60 15.11
N LEU A 26 -12.45 5.02 15.98
CA LEU A 26 -12.46 6.30 16.68
C LEU A 26 -11.23 7.06 16.21
N SER A 27 -11.41 7.99 15.28
CA SER A 27 -10.34 8.87 14.81
C SER A 27 -10.12 9.97 15.84
N TYR A 28 -8.96 9.96 16.50
CA TYR A 28 -8.46 11.11 17.24
C TYR A 28 -7.73 12.02 16.25
N ALA A 29 -8.17 13.28 16.14
CA ALA A 29 -7.43 14.31 15.41
C ALA A 29 -6.52 14.99 16.44
N GLU A 30 -5.21 14.75 16.34
CA GLU A 30 -4.21 15.44 17.15
C GLU A 30 -3.61 16.58 16.32
N ASP A 31 -3.74 17.78 16.87
CA ASP A 31 -3.27 19.04 16.32
C ASP A 31 -1.74 19.07 16.47
N SER A 32 -1.00 19.02 15.35
CA SER A 32 0.46 19.20 15.33
C SER A 32 0.82 20.62 15.76
N LEU A 33 1.24 20.78 17.02
CA LEU A 33 2.03 21.93 17.43
C LEU A 33 3.49 21.68 17.04
N GLU A 34 3.91 22.37 15.99
CA GLU A 34 5.30 22.59 15.63
C GLU A 34 5.98 23.39 16.74
N ASP A 35 6.88 22.76 17.50
CA ASP A 35 7.90 23.48 18.27
C ASP A 35 9.27 23.22 17.64
N GLU A 36 9.74 24.26 16.97
CA GLU A 36 11.07 24.50 16.44
C GLU A 36 12.10 24.49 17.59
N ILE A 37 13.07 23.58 17.57
CA ILE A 37 14.25 23.63 18.44
C ILE A 37 15.51 23.51 17.58
N ASP A 38 16.06 24.68 17.27
CA ASP A 38 17.43 24.93 16.83
C ASP A 38 18.37 24.84 18.03
N VAL A 39 19.35 23.92 18.00
CA VAL A 39 20.57 24.03 18.79
C VAL A 39 21.75 23.40 18.04
N GLU A 40 22.47 24.22 17.28
CA GLU A 40 23.90 24.05 17.04
C GLU A 40 24.66 23.96 18.38
N GLY A 41 25.54 22.98 18.51
CA GLY A 41 26.40 22.83 19.69
C GLY A 41 27.33 21.63 19.60
N GLU A 42 28.36 21.76 18.77
CA GLU A 42 29.52 20.87 18.79
C GLU A 42 30.21 20.92 20.16
N ALA A 43 30.34 19.77 20.82
CA ALA A 43 31.26 19.57 21.94
C ALA A 43 31.92 18.21 21.79
N GLU A 44 33.14 18.27 21.26
CA GLU A 44 34.15 17.22 21.22
C GLU A 44 34.40 16.67 22.63
N VAL A 45 34.20 15.37 22.83
CA VAL A 45 34.66 14.64 24.02
C VAL A 45 35.56 13.49 23.55
N GLU A 46 36.85 13.76 23.63
CA GLU A 46 37.95 12.80 23.61
C GLU A 46 37.90 11.95 24.89
N VAL A 47 37.72 10.63 24.77
CA VAL A 47 38.12 9.68 25.81
C VAL A 47 38.87 8.54 25.15
N GLY A 48 40.14 8.44 25.55
CA GLY A 48 41.13 7.52 25.02
C GLY A 48 40.86 6.05 25.32
N GLY A 49 41.51 5.22 24.51
CA GLY A 49 41.35 3.78 24.54
C GLY A 49 41.93 3.08 25.76
N THR A 50 41.44 1.87 25.94
CA THR A 50 42.18 0.73 26.47
C THR A 50 41.90 -0.45 25.56
N GLU A 51 42.98 -0.99 25.03
CA GLU A 51 43.08 -2.23 24.26
C GLU A 51 42.67 -3.44 25.12
N ASP A 52 42.17 -4.46 24.43
CA ASP A 52 42.25 -5.90 24.73
C ASP A 52 41.91 -6.39 26.14
N ASP A 53 40.77 -7.09 26.24
CA ASP A 53 40.70 -8.36 26.99
C ASP A 53 39.68 -9.29 26.28
N ASP A 54 40.22 -10.18 25.44
CA ASP A 54 39.61 -11.48 25.11
C ASP A 54 39.61 -12.35 26.38
N ASP A 55 38.73 -12.03 27.33
CA ASP A 55 38.51 -12.83 28.53
C ASP A 55 37.16 -13.51 28.43
N ASP A 56 37.20 -14.85 28.54
CA ASP A 56 36.08 -15.75 28.71
C ASP A 56 34.84 -15.05 29.29
N VAL A 57 33.73 -15.09 28.55
CA VAL A 57 32.41 -14.69 29.05
C VAL A 57 32.10 -15.57 30.26
N LYS A 58 32.58 -15.16 31.44
CA LYS A 58 32.16 -15.68 32.73
C LYS A 58 30.70 -15.28 32.79
N THR A 59 29.84 -16.21 32.40
CA THR A 59 28.41 -16.09 32.59
C THR A 59 28.20 -15.72 34.05
N THR A 60 27.74 -14.50 34.28
CA THR A 60 27.28 -14.01 35.59
C THR A 60 26.02 -14.72 36.06
N ALA A 61 25.56 -15.72 35.29
CA ALA A 61 24.52 -16.68 35.62
C ALA A 61 25.00 -17.69 36.66
N SER A 62 24.09 -18.08 37.54
CA SER A 62 24.28 -19.20 38.45
C SER A 62 24.25 -20.53 37.67
N PRO A 63 25.12 -21.51 37.99
CA PRO A 63 25.06 -22.85 37.39
C PRO A 63 23.79 -23.63 37.76
N ASP A 64 23.11 -23.20 38.83
CA ASP A 64 21.91 -23.84 39.38
C ASP A 64 20.60 -23.17 38.90
N ALA A 65 20.69 -22.07 38.15
CA ALA A 65 19.55 -21.42 37.53
C ALA A 65 19.45 -21.85 36.06
N ASP A 66 18.24 -22.18 35.64
CA ASP A 66 17.95 -22.46 34.23
C ASP A 66 16.83 -21.54 33.78
N THR A 67 17.12 -20.79 32.74
CA THR A 67 16.31 -19.66 32.34
C THR A 67 15.90 -19.84 30.88
N THR A 68 14.67 -19.46 30.56
CA THR A 68 14.10 -19.59 29.22
C THR A 68 13.33 -18.34 28.86
N LEU A 69 13.35 -17.97 27.58
CA LEU A 69 12.65 -16.80 27.07
C LEU A 69 11.67 -17.22 25.99
N LEU A 70 10.46 -16.67 26.04
CA LEU A 70 9.43 -16.88 25.02
C LEU A 70 8.74 -15.56 24.69
N PHE A 71 8.85 -15.12 23.44
CA PHE A 71 8.05 -14.00 22.93
C PHE A 71 6.60 -14.44 22.71
N VAL A 72 5.65 -13.72 23.32
CA VAL A 72 4.20 -13.94 23.15
C VAL A 72 3.66 -13.03 22.06
N LYS A 73 4.16 -11.79 22.00
CA LYS A 73 3.85 -10.81 20.95
C LYS A 73 5.12 -10.05 20.57
N PRO A 74 5.46 -9.92 19.28
CA PRO A 74 4.79 -10.52 18.12
C PRO A 74 4.98 -12.04 18.05
N ILE A 75 4.03 -12.74 17.40
CA ILE A 75 4.17 -14.18 17.16
C ILE A 75 5.24 -14.36 16.09
N GLN A 76 6.37 -14.95 16.46
CA GLN A 76 7.49 -15.23 15.53
C GLN A 76 6.98 -15.97 14.29
N SER A 77 6.87 -15.25 13.18
CA SER A 77 6.35 -15.78 11.91
C SER A 77 7.49 -16.38 11.09
N GLY A 78 8.19 -17.39 11.65
CA GLY A 78 9.17 -18.22 10.94
C GLY A 78 10.36 -17.50 10.27
N ALA A 79 10.49 -16.18 10.40
CA ALA A 79 11.58 -15.39 9.87
C ALA A 79 12.86 -15.67 10.66
N SER A 80 14.00 -15.63 9.97
CA SER A 80 15.32 -15.90 10.56
C SER A 80 15.74 -14.85 11.59
N GLN A 81 15.09 -13.68 11.58
CA GLN A 81 15.37 -12.56 12.48
C GLN A 81 14.07 -12.13 13.16
N LEU A 82 14.16 -11.80 14.45
CA LEU A 82 13.02 -11.31 15.22
C LEU A 82 12.68 -9.88 14.76
N GLU A 83 11.52 -9.74 14.14
CA GLU A 83 10.93 -8.47 13.76
C GLU A 83 10.02 -7.99 14.89
N ILE A 84 10.20 -6.75 15.31
CA ILE A 84 9.42 -6.13 16.37
C ILE A 84 8.61 -4.96 15.76
N PRO A 85 7.28 -4.94 15.96
CA PRO A 85 6.46 -3.82 15.51
C PRO A 85 6.79 -2.56 16.31
N ALA A 86 7.03 -1.45 15.63
CA ALA A 86 7.14 -0.13 16.24
C ALA A 86 5.77 0.34 16.75
N GLY A 87 5.72 1.08 17.86
CA GLY A 87 4.48 1.63 18.42
C GLY A 87 3.53 0.63 19.10
N LEU A 88 3.74 -0.68 18.89
CA LEU A 88 2.92 -1.73 19.49
C LEU A 88 3.61 -2.40 20.68
N PRO A 89 2.85 -2.86 21.70
CA PRO A 89 3.42 -3.55 22.84
C PRO A 89 4.01 -4.90 22.44
N VAL A 90 5.28 -5.09 22.76
CA VAL A 90 5.99 -6.36 22.71
C VAL A 90 5.86 -7.03 24.07
N GLU A 91 5.48 -8.30 24.07
CA GLU A 91 5.27 -9.09 25.28
C GLU A 91 6.11 -10.36 25.23
N PHE A 92 6.81 -10.66 26.32
CA PHE A 92 7.55 -11.90 26.47
C PHE A 92 7.43 -12.46 27.89
N LEU A 93 7.62 -13.76 27.99
CA LEU A 93 7.64 -14.53 29.21
C LEU A 93 9.07 -15.01 29.47
N VAL A 94 9.52 -14.87 30.70
CA VAL A 94 10.76 -15.48 31.18
C VAL A 94 10.41 -16.60 32.13
N GLY A 95 10.78 -17.82 31.77
CA GLY A 95 10.74 -18.97 32.66
C GLY A 95 12.03 -19.04 33.46
N PHE A 96 11.92 -19.15 34.78
CA PHE A 96 13.03 -19.30 35.69
C PHE A 96 12.85 -20.59 36.48
N ARG A 97 13.74 -21.56 36.28
CA ARG A 97 13.72 -22.86 36.93
C ARG A 97 14.92 -23.00 37.85
N ASN A 98 14.65 -23.17 39.14
CA ASN A 98 15.68 -23.38 40.16
C ASN A 98 16.04 -24.86 40.25
N LYS A 99 17.25 -25.25 39.80
CA LYS A 99 17.80 -26.60 39.95
C LYS A 99 18.64 -26.75 41.23
N GLY A 100 18.97 -25.65 41.89
CA GLY A 100 19.74 -25.60 43.13
C GLY A 100 18.97 -26.14 44.33
N LYS A 101 19.68 -26.23 45.46
CA LYS A 101 19.10 -26.61 46.77
C LYS A 101 18.59 -25.42 47.56
N ASP A 102 19.22 -24.26 47.34
CA ASP A 102 18.88 -23.01 48.02
C ASP A 102 17.85 -22.22 47.20
N PRO A 103 16.99 -21.43 47.84
CA PRO A 103 15.99 -20.62 47.15
C PRO A 103 16.63 -19.39 46.52
N PHE A 104 16.24 -19.09 45.28
CA PHE A 104 16.62 -17.84 44.61
C PHE A 104 15.54 -16.78 44.79
N VAL A 105 15.96 -15.52 44.83
CA VAL A 105 15.08 -14.34 44.78
C VAL A 105 15.27 -13.67 43.43
N VAL A 106 14.24 -13.68 42.60
CA VAL A 106 14.23 -12.91 41.35
C VAL A 106 13.88 -11.48 41.69
N GLU A 107 14.86 -10.59 41.51
CA GLU A 107 14.78 -9.20 41.94
C GLU A 107 14.12 -8.35 40.86
N SER A 108 14.77 -8.24 39.69
CA SER A 108 14.28 -7.39 38.60
C SER A 108 14.50 -7.99 37.22
N LEU A 109 13.61 -7.63 36.31
CA LEU A 109 13.75 -7.87 34.89
C LEU A 109 13.80 -6.53 34.17
N GLU A 110 14.83 -6.36 33.35
CA GLU A 110 15.06 -5.16 32.56
C GLU A 110 15.22 -5.51 31.09
N ALA A 111 14.84 -4.58 30.23
CA ALA A 111 15.11 -4.66 28.81
C ALA A 111 15.70 -3.33 28.33
N SER A 112 16.57 -3.38 27.34
CA SER A 112 17.18 -2.19 26.74
C SER A 112 17.43 -2.38 25.26
N PHE A 113 17.33 -1.27 24.52
CA PHE A 113 17.88 -1.15 23.18
C PHE A 113 19.28 -0.57 23.24
N ARG A 114 20.19 -1.21 22.49
CA ARG A 114 21.61 -0.91 22.41
C ARG A 114 22.05 -0.82 20.96
N TYR A 115 23.22 -0.27 20.73
CA TYR A 115 23.81 -0.24 19.39
C TYR A 115 24.11 -1.67 18.90
N PRO A 116 23.72 -2.03 17.66
CA PRO A 116 23.95 -3.37 17.11
C PRO A 116 25.43 -3.77 17.02
N MET A 117 26.31 -2.81 16.77
CA MET A 117 27.75 -3.04 16.65
C MET A 117 28.47 -3.07 17.99
N ASP A 118 27.88 -2.45 19.02
CA ASP A 118 28.45 -2.39 20.37
C ASP A 118 27.34 -2.31 21.41
N PHE A 119 27.14 -3.41 22.13
CA PHE A 119 26.11 -3.56 23.14
C PHE A 119 26.40 -2.81 24.44
N ASN A 120 27.54 -2.13 24.57
CA ASN A 120 27.83 -1.28 25.74
C ASN A 120 27.12 0.08 25.66
N PHE A 121 26.75 0.52 24.46
CA PHE A 121 26.07 1.80 24.25
C PHE A 121 24.56 1.64 24.31
N PHE A 122 23.95 2.20 25.35
CA PHE A 122 22.51 2.23 25.57
C PHE A 122 21.85 3.33 24.74
N ILE A 123 20.80 2.96 24.01
CA ILE A 123 19.98 3.88 23.22
C ILE A 123 18.70 4.19 23.99
N GLN A 124 18.02 3.15 24.47
CA GLN A 124 16.80 3.28 25.25
C GLN A 124 16.75 2.21 26.33
N ASN A 125 16.58 2.63 27.58
CA ASN A 125 16.28 1.73 28.69
C ASN A 125 14.76 1.64 28.86
N PHE A 126 14.23 0.42 28.91
CA PHE A 126 12.85 0.18 29.27
C PHE A 126 12.69 0.08 30.80
N SER A 127 11.46 -0.03 31.26
CA SER A 127 11.15 -0.04 32.69
C SER A 127 11.71 -1.29 33.38
N ALA A 128 12.55 -1.11 34.41
CA ALA A 128 12.97 -2.23 35.26
C ALA A 128 11.81 -2.67 36.17
N ILE A 129 11.30 -3.89 35.99
CA ILE A 129 10.22 -4.43 36.81
C ILE A 129 10.81 -5.25 37.95
N GLY A 130 10.64 -4.79 39.18
CA GLY A 130 11.05 -5.49 40.38
C GLY A 130 10.00 -6.50 40.86
N TYR A 131 10.17 -7.80 40.57
CA TYR A 131 9.23 -8.83 40.99
C TYR A 131 9.42 -9.24 42.46
N ASN A 132 10.66 -9.24 42.95
CA ASN A 132 11.03 -9.68 44.31
C ASN A 132 10.38 -11.01 44.72
N LYS A 133 10.40 -11.98 43.79
CA LYS A 133 9.73 -13.26 43.93
C LYS A 133 10.73 -14.32 44.35
N ILE A 134 10.43 -15.02 45.44
CA ILE A 134 11.21 -16.19 45.88
C ILE A 134 10.79 -17.41 45.05
N VAL A 135 11.77 -18.11 44.49
CA VAL A 135 11.63 -19.37 43.77
C VAL A 135 12.35 -20.46 44.55
N SER A 136 11.58 -21.41 45.10
CA SER A 136 12.11 -22.47 45.95
C SER A 136 12.96 -23.46 45.15
N SER A 137 13.68 -24.34 45.84
CA SER A 137 14.41 -25.44 45.21
C SER A 137 13.49 -26.34 44.38
N GLN A 138 13.91 -26.68 43.16
CA GLN A 138 13.15 -27.48 42.19
C GLN A 138 11.80 -26.86 41.77
N GLU A 139 11.59 -25.57 42.03
CA GLU A 139 10.42 -24.82 41.60
C GLU A 139 10.73 -24.05 40.31
N GLU A 140 9.69 -23.79 39.53
CA GLU A 140 9.74 -22.94 38.35
C GLU A 140 8.74 -21.80 38.50
N ALA A 141 9.18 -20.60 38.12
CA ALA A 141 8.35 -19.41 38.08
C ALA A 141 8.41 -18.78 36.69
N THR A 142 7.31 -18.16 36.28
CA THR A 142 7.22 -17.45 35.01
C THR A 142 6.95 -15.98 35.27
N PHE A 143 7.73 -15.11 34.63
CA PHE A 143 7.64 -13.67 34.73
C PHE A 143 7.19 -13.08 33.40
N HIS A 144 6.15 -12.26 33.44
CA HIS A 144 5.63 -11.57 32.26
C HIS A 144 6.15 -10.15 32.19
N TYR A 145 6.76 -9.79 31.07
CA TYR A 145 7.26 -8.45 30.80
C TYR A 145 6.73 -7.93 29.47
N SER A 146 6.45 -6.63 29.43
CA SER A 146 5.98 -5.94 28.25
C SER A 146 6.62 -4.57 28.11
N PHE A 147 6.99 -4.20 26.89
CA PHE A 147 7.50 -2.86 26.59
C PHE A 147 6.98 -2.38 25.23
N VAL A 148 7.01 -1.07 25.02
CA VAL A 148 6.58 -0.44 23.76
C VAL A 148 7.79 0.27 23.15
N PRO A 149 8.29 -0.20 21.99
CA PRO A 149 9.33 0.50 21.24
C PRO A 149 8.75 1.75 20.58
N SER A 150 9.53 2.84 20.54
CA SER A 150 9.11 4.07 19.86
C SER A 150 9.05 3.87 18.34
N GLU A 151 8.05 4.48 17.70
CA GLU A 151 7.90 4.53 16.23
C GLU A 151 9.10 5.19 15.53
N ALA A 152 9.81 6.10 16.22
CA ALA A 152 11.01 6.76 15.68
C ALA A 152 12.16 5.78 15.37
N PHE A 153 12.10 4.56 15.90
CA PHE A 153 13.07 3.50 15.66
C PHE A 153 12.71 2.58 14.50
N ALA A 154 11.56 2.77 13.85
CA ALA A 154 11.17 1.97 12.69
C ALA A 154 12.21 2.02 11.55
N GLY A 155 12.39 0.88 10.90
CA GLY A 155 13.26 0.74 9.73
C GLY A 155 14.75 0.55 10.04
N ARG A 156 15.15 0.49 11.32
CA ARG A 156 16.56 0.26 11.72
C ARG A 156 16.70 -0.99 12.61
N PRO A 157 17.84 -1.70 12.53
CA PRO A 157 18.15 -2.78 13.46
C PRO A 157 18.68 -2.20 14.77
N PHE A 158 18.29 -2.82 15.89
CA PHE A 158 18.77 -2.48 17.23
C PHE A 158 19.23 -3.74 17.96
N GLY A 159 20.22 -3.62 18.85
CA GLY A 159 20.53 -4.68 19.80
C GLY A 159 19.46 -4.72 20.89
N LEU A 160 18.73 -5.81 21.02
CA LEU A 160 17.83 -6.03 22.14
C LEU A 160 18.56 -6.83 23.21
N ASN A 161 18.68 -6.25 24.39
CA ASN A 161 19.22 -6.93 25.55
C ASN A 161 18.13 -7.05 26.62
N ILE A 162 17.85 -8.29 27.03
CA ILE A 162 16.94 -8.62 28.13
C ILE A 162 17.76 -9.24 29.23
N ASN A 163 17.68 -8.66 30.41
CA ASN A 163 18.53 -9.02 31.53
C ASN A 163 17.68 -9.36 32.76
N LEU A 164 18.01 -10.47 33.40
CA LEU A 164 17.36 -10.94 34.61
C LEU A 164 18.34 -10.84 35.78
N ALA A 165 17.97 -10.05 36.78
CA ALA A 165 18.72 -9.95 38.03
C ALA A 165 18.05 -10.81 39.11
N TYR A 166 18.84 -11.68 39.73
CA TYR A 166 18.40 -12.53 40.83
C TYR A 166 19.54 -12.72 41.82
N HIS A 167 19.22 -13.09 43.05
CA HIS A 167 20.23 -13.38 44.06
C HIS A 167 19.88 -14.64 44.84
N ASP A 168 20.92 -15.31 45.33
CA ASP A 168 20.77 -16.43 46.26
C ASP A 168 20.48 -15.92 47.68
N ASN A 169 19.98 -16.79 48.54
CA ASN A 169 19.77 -16.53 49.97
C ASN A 169 21.06 -16.10 50.70
N ASN A 170 22.23 -16.43 50.15
CA ASN A 170 23.54 -16.00 50.64
C ASN A 170 23.90 -14.55 50.27
N GLY A 171 23.06 -13.84 49.51
CA GLY A 171 23.29 -12.47 49.07
C GLY A 171 24.22 -12.34 47.86
N ASN A 172 24.50 -13.44 47.17
CA ASN A 172 25.24 -13.43 45.91
C ASN A 172 24.29 -13.00 44.79
N SER A 173 24.53 -11.84 44.20
CA SER A 173 23.75 -11.34 43.05
C SER A 173 24.31 -11.89 41.73
N PHE A 174 23.39 -12.34 40.90
CA PHE A 174 23.61 -12.85 39.56
C PHE A 174 22.80 -12.02 38.58
N GLN A 175 23.36 -11.81 37.39
CA GLN A 175 22.70 -11.05 36.33
C GLN A 175 22.89 -11.82 35.04
N GLU A 176 21.81 -12.16 34.37
CA GLU A 176 21.84 -13.08 33.24
C GLU A 176 21.15 -12.49 32.03
N ALA A 177 21.92 -12.35 30.94
CA ALA A 177 21.42 -11.84 29.67
C ALA A 177 20.65 -12.93 28.92
N MET A 178 19.35 -12.97 29.15
CA MET A 178 18.40 -13.91 28.55
C MET A 178 18.28 -13.79 27.04
N PHE A 179 18.45 -12.57 26.55
CA PHE A 179 18.41 -12.26 25.13
C PHE A 179 19.48 -11.21 24.85
N ASN A 180 20.29 -11.45 23.83
CA ASN A 180 21.35 -10.53 23.45
C ASN A 180 21.59 -10.61 21.94
N GLU A 181 20.58 -10.24 21.16
CA GLU A 181 20.60 -10.35 19.71
C GLU A 181 20.08 -9.08 19.04
N THR A 182 20.40 -8.92 17.76
CA THR A 182 19.94 -7.80 16.94
C THR A 182 18.55 -8.06 16.37
N VAL A 183 17.61 -7.18 16.68
CA VAL A 183 16.22 -7.22 16.22
C VAL A 183 15.95 -6.11 15.20
N GLN A 184 15.06 -6.37 14.26
CA GLN A 184 14.65 -5.37 13.29
C GLN A 184 13.34 -4.73 13.76
N ILE A 185 13.33 -3.39 13.85
CA ILE A 185 12.09 -2.68 14.17
C ILE A 185 11.38 -2.37 12.84
N VAL A 186 10.15 -2.83 12.72
CA VAL A 186 9.31 -2.68 11.53
C VAL A 186 8.11 -1.81 11.86
N GLU A 187 7.76 -0.91 10.95
CA GLU A 187 6.50 -0.17 11.04
C GLU A 187 5.39 -1.10 10.54
N LEU A 188 4.34 -1.30 11.34
CA LEU A 188 3.14 -1.92 10.80
C LEU A 188 2.35 -0.85 10.09
N GLU A 189 2.18 -1.01 8.78
CA GLU A 189 1.23 -0.22 8.02
C GLU A 189 -0.19 -0.64 8.46
N GLU A 190 -0.68 -0.09 9.57
CA GLU A 190 -2.10 -0.15 9.98
C GLU A 190 -2.99 0.76 9.09
N GLY A 191 -2.54 1.03 7.88
CA GLY A 191 -3.24 1.80 6.87
C GLY A 191 -4.12 0.92 5.99
N LEU A 192 -5.27 1.48 5.59
CA LEU A 192 -6.01 0.97 4.45
C LEU A 192 -5.06 0.98 3.24
N ASP A 193 -4.77 -0.20 2.69
CA ASP A 193 -3.90 -0.34 1.52
C ASP A 193 -4.47 0.49 0.37
N GLY A 194 -3.88 1.65 0.16
CA GLY A 194 -4.32 2.64 -0.81
C GLY A 194 -4.23 2.09 -2.23
N GLU A 195 -3.31 1.17 -2.51
CA GLU A 195 -3.18 0.51 -3.81
C GLU A 195 -4.41 -0.36 -4.08
N THR A 196 -4.72 -1.29 -3.16
CA THR A 196 -5.89 -2.17 -3.30
C THR A 196 -7.20 -1.40 -3.29
N PHE A 197 -7.32 -0.40 -2.42
CA PHE A 197 -8.51 0.46 -2.37
C PHE A 197 -8.71 1.22 -3.69
N PHE A 198 -7.66 1.86 -4.20
CA PHE A 198 -7.73 2.58 -5.48
C PHE A 198 -8.04 1.62 -6.65
N LEU A 199 -7.46 0.42 -6.64
CA LEU A 199 -7.73 -0.62 -7.64
C LEU A 199 -9.22 -0.97 -7.68
N TYR A 200 -9.87 -1.16 -6.53
CA TYR A 200 -11.31 -1.44 -6.49
C TYR A 200 -12.17 -0.27 -6.95
N VAL A 201 -11.82 0.97 -6.57
CA VAL A 201 -12.52 2.17 -7.05
C VAL A 201 -12.38 2.32 -8.57
N PHE A 202 -11.18 2.10 -9.10
CA PHE A 202 -10.89 2.15 -10.53
C PHE A 202 -11.66 1.06 -11.31
N LEU A 203 -11.68 -0.16 -10.78
CA LEU A 203 -12.43 -1.28 -11.37
C LEU A 203 -13.94 -0.95 -11.42
N ALA A 204 -14.50 -0.41 -10.35
CA ALA A 204 -15.91 0.00 -10.31
C ALA A 204 -16.20 1.10 -11.36
N ALA A 205 -15.32 2.10 -11.49
CA ALA A 205 -15.45 3.14 -12.51
C ALA A 205 -15.40 2.58 -13.93
N LEU A 206 -14.51 1.60 -14.19
CA LEU A 206 -14.40 0.91 -15.48
C LEU A 206 -15.69 0.14 -15.81
N VAL A 207 -16.26 -0.57 -14.84
CA VAL A 207 -17.55 -1.27 -15.02
C VAL A 207 -18.67 -0.29 -15.37
N VAL A 208 -18.76 0.84 -14.66
CA VAL A 208 -19.76 1.88 -14.97
C VAL A 208 -19.53 2.46 -16.37
N LEU A 209 -18.29 2.74 -16.75
CA LEU A 209 -17.95 3.22 -18.09
C LEU A 209 -18.37 2.23 -19.18
N LEU A 210 -18.09 0.93 -19.00
CA LEU A 210 -18.50 -0.12 -19.93
C LEU A 210 -20.03 -0.23 -20.03
N LEU A 211 -20.76 -0.08 -18.92
CA LEU A 211 -22.22 -0.06 -18.94
C LEU A 211 -22.76 1.16 -19.70
N VAL A 212 -22.17 2.34 -19.52
CA VAL A 212 -22.56 3.56 -20.24
C VAL A 212 -22.26 3.45 -21.73
N ILE A 213 -21.08 2.94 -22.11
CA ILE A 213 -20.73 2.68 -23.51
C ILE A 213 -21.66 1.62 -24.11
N GLY A 214 -21.92 0.53 -23.39
CA GLY A 214 -22.87 -0.50 -23.80
C GLY A 214 -24.28 0.07 -24.01
N GLN A 215 -24.75 0.92 -23.10
CA GLN A 215 -26.04 1.59 -23.24
C GLN A 215 -26.05 2.54 -24.45
N GLN A 216 -25.01 3.35 -24.65
CA GLN A 216 -24.95 4.34 -25.73
C GLN A 216 -24.82 3.68 -27.11
N THR A 217 -24.07 2.57 -27.21
CA THR A 217 -23.96 1.78 -28.42
C THR A 217 -25.27 1.08 -28.76
N LEU A 218 -25.92 0.41 -27.80
CA LEU A 218 -27.25 -0.21 -28.00
C LEU A 218 -28.33 0.82 -28.40
N LEU A 219 -28.37 1.98 -27.74
CA LEU A 219 -29.33 3.05 -28.05
C LEU A 219 -29.05 3.74 -29.40
N SER A 220 -27.78 3.88 -29.80
CA SER A 220 -27.42 4.53 -31.07
C SER A 220 -27.64 3.61 -32.29
N VAL A 221 -27.43 2.30 -32.12
CA VAL A 221 -27.66 1.31 -33.19
C VAL A 221 -29.15 1.11 -33.45
N GLY A 222 -30.01 1.23 -32.43
CA GLY A 222 -31.47 1.20 -32.58
C GLY A 222 -32.10 2.41 -33.28
N LYS A 223 -31.41 3.57 -33.34
CA LYS A 223 -31.94 4.81 -33.93
C LYS A 223 -31.67 5.00 -35.43
N LYS A 224 -30.95 4.10 -36.10
CA LYS A 224 -30.68 4.16 -37.55
C LYS A 224 -31.74 3.48 -38.44
N ARG A 225 -33.00 3.38 -37.98
CA ARG A 225 -34.13 2.87 -38.80
C ARG A 225 -35.40 3.71 -38.68
N THR A 226 -35.29 5.03 -38.77
CA THR A 226 -36.38 5.91 -39.25
C THR A 226 -35.82 7.30 -39.50
N SER A 227 -35.42 7.56 -40.75
CA SER A 227 -35.58 8.86 -41.42
C SER A 227 -34.86 8.76 -42.77
N THR A 228 -35.38 7.92 -43.67
CA THR A 228 -35.33 8.23 -45.10
C THR A 228 -36.33 9.36 -45.32
N ARG A 229 -35.97 10.57 -44.87
CA ARG A 229 -36.60 11.78 -45.36
C ARG A 229 -36.27 11.78 -46.86
N LYS A 230 -37.24 11.36 -47.68
CA LYS A 230 -37.16 11.45 -49.14
C LYS A 230 -36.82 12.92 -49.44
N HIS A 231 -35.56 13.16 -49.80
CA HIS A 231 -35.15 14.47 -50.29
C HIS A 231 -35.94 14.68 -51.57
N THR A 232 -36.96 15.54 -51.52
CA THR A 232 -37.67 15.99 -52.71
C THR A 232 -36.59 16.52 -53.66
N PRO A 233 -36.50 16.03 -54.92
CA PRO A 233 -35.53 16.57 -55.85
C PRO A 233 -35.83 18.06 -56.01
N ILE A 234 -34.88 18.89 -55.58
CA ILE A 234 -34.93 20.33 -55.78
C ILE A 234 -34.55 20.54 -57.24
N GLU A 235 -35.48 21.10 -58.01
CA GLU A 235 -35.30 21.39 -59.43
C GLU A 235 -34.21 22.45 -59.61
N THR A 236 -32.97 22.01 -59.72
CA THR A 236 -31.88 22.85 -60.25
C THR A 236 -32.10 22.97 -61.76
N GLY A 237 -32.52 24.16 -62.20
CA GLY A 237 -32.84 24.46 -63.60
C GLY A 237 -31.80 24.01 -64.63
N THR A 238 -32.32 23.60 -65.79
CA THR A 238 -31.73 23.41 -67.15
C THR A 238 -30.32 22.82 -67.34
N ASN A 239 -29.62 22.40 -66.29
CA ASN A 239 -28.25 21.89 -66.41
C ASN A 239 -28.17 20.37 -66.61
N ASN A 240 -29.29 19.66 -66.74
CA ASN A 240 -29.29 18.24 -67.07
C ASN A 240 -29.43 18.05 -68.60
N PRO A 241 -28.36 17.66 -69.34
CA PRO A 241 -28.42 17.47 -70.79
C PRO A 241 -29.34 16.33 -71.22
N ASN A 242 -29.83 15.52 -70.26
CA ASN A 242 -30.72 14.39 -70.51
C ASN A 242 -32.19 14.67 -70.15
N ASN A 243 -32.54 15.90 -69.76
CA ASN A 243 -33.91 16.32 -69.41
C ASN A 243 -34.40 17.44 -70.33
N VAL A 244 -34.18 17.28 -71.65
CA VAL A 244 -34.72 18.18 -72.68
C VAL A 244 -35.88 17.46 -73.33
N ASP A 245 -37.08 18.00 -73.20
CA ASP A 245 -38.28 17.50 -73.86
C ASP A 245 -38.28 17.95 -75.34
N TYR A 246 -38.51 17.01 -76.25
CA TYR A 246 -38.44 17.19 -77.70
C TYR A 246 -39.82 17.17 -78.37
N ASP A 247 -40.90 17.15 -77.59
CA ASP A 247 -42.28 17.03 -78.09
C ASP A 247 -42.77 18.26 -78.89
N TRP A 248 -42.08 19.40 -78.79
CA TRP A 248 -42.39 20.63 -79.53
C TRP A 248 -41.75 20.70 -80.93
N LEU A 249 -40.85 19.78 -81.27
CA LEU A 249 -40.19 19.74 -82.57
C LEU A 249 -41.00 18.95 -83.60
N PRO A 250 -41.10 19.42 -84.86
CA PRO A 250 -41.68 18.64 -85.94
C PRO A 250 -41.03 17.25 -86.05
N LYS A 251 -41.83 16.22 -86.31
CA LYS A 251 -41.34 14.83 -86.40
C LYS A 251 -40.21 14.64 -87.41
N GLN A 252 -40.16 15.46 -88.45
CA GLN A 252 -39.10 15.44 -89.47
C GLN A 252 -37.74 15.87 -88.91
N THR A 253 -37.69 16.89 -88.03
CA THR A 253 -36.46 17.34 -87.38
C THR A 253 -35.91 16.33 -86.38
N LEU A 254 -36.80 15.62 -85.66
CA LEU A 254 -36.39 14.56 -84.73
C LEU A 254 -35.73 13.37 -85.42
N ALA A 255 -36.25 12.99 -86.60
CA ALA A 255 -35.67 11.91 -87.39
C ALA A 255 -34.25 12.25 -87.87
N ASN A 256 -33.96 13.52 -88.19
CA ASN A 256 -32.63 13.96 -88.60
C ASN A 256 -31.65 14.06 -87.42
N LEU A 257 -32.12 14.55 -86.26
CA LEU A 257 -31.33 14.58 -85.02
C LEU A 257 -30.91 13.19 -84.54
N ASN A 258 -31.81 12.21 -84.61
CA ASN A 258 -31.49 10.82 -84.26
C ASN A 258 -30.50 10.18 -85.26
N LYS A 259 -30.58 10.54 -86.55
CA LYS A 259 -29.58 10.12 -87.55
C LYS A 259 -28.21 10.73 -87.26
N GLU A 260 -28.12 12.01 -86.92
CA GLU A 260 -26.84 12.65 -86.58
C GLU A 260 -26.19 12.10 -85.30
N LYS A 261 -26.98 11.79 -84.26
CA LYS A 261 -26.47 11.19 -83.01
C LYS A 261 -25.85 9.81 -83.23
N LEU A 262 -26.31 9.05 -84.22
CA LEU A 262 -25.72 7.75 -84.55
C LEU A 262 -24.32 7.87 -85.19
N HIS A 263 -24.00 9.00 -85.82
CA HIS A 263 -22.76 9.20 -86.59
C HIS A 263 -21.65 9.94 -85.83
N LYS A 264 -21.90 10.43 -84.61
CA LYS A 264 -20.88 11.11 -83.78
C LYS A 264 -20.73 10.41 -82.43
N SER A 265 -19.90 9.36 -82.40
CA SER A 265 -19.21 8.97 -81.17
C SER A 265 -17.71 9.13 -81.38
N PRO A 266 -17.03 9.88 -80.49
CA PRO A 266 -15.92 9.22 -79.81
C PRO A 266 -15.96 9.47 -78.30
N LYS A 267 -15.70 8.38 -77.58
CA LYS A 267 -15.39 8.33 -76.14
C LYS A 267 -14.31 9.35 -75.77
N SER A 268 -14.59 10.23 -74.81
CA SER A 268 -13.55 10.97 -74.07
C SER A 268 -13.39 10.38 -72.66
N PRO A 269 -12.18 9.98 -72.22
CA PRO A 269 -11.97 9.37 -70.91
C PRO A 269 -11.90 10.44 -69.79
N LYS A 270 -12.51 10.11 -68.64
CA LYS A 270 -12.48 10.94 -67.43
C LYS A 270 -11.09 10.92 -66.78
N GLN A 271 -10.51 12.11 -66.62
CA GLN A 271 -9.27 12.41 -65.91
C GLN A 271 -9.50 12.31 -64.38
N SER A 272 -8.57 11.66 -63.66
CA SER A 272 -8.63 11.46 -62.20
C SER A 272 -8.19 12.72 -61.41
N PRO A 273 -8.62 12.89 -60.14
CA PRO A 273 -8.38 14.12 -59.39
C PRO A 273 -7.00 14.13 -58.72
N ARG A 274 -6.25 15.19 -58.99
CA ARG A 274 -4.93 15.53 -58.43
C ARG A 274 -5.02 15.82 -56.92
N GLN A 275 -4.30 15.05 -56.10
CA GLN A 275 -4.08 15.31 -54.68
C GLN A 275 -3.35 16.65 -54.47
N ARG A 276 -3.88 17.49 -53.57
CA ARG A 276 -3.22 18.72 -53.09
C ARG A 276 -2.44 18.40 -51.82
N THR A 277 -1.12 18.54 -51.88
CA THR A 277 -0.24 18.58 -50.70
C THR A 277 -0.37 19.94 -50.00
N ALA A 278 -0.44 19.92 -48.67
CA ALA A 278 -0.43 21.11 -47.83
C ALA A 278 1.03 21.57 -47.61
N LYS A 279 1.26 22.87 -47.78
CA LYS A 279 2.57 23.52 -47.60
C LYS A 279 2.70 23.96 -46.14
N VAL A 280 3.65 23.38 -45.41
CA VAL A 280 4.09 23.85 -44.09
C VAL A 280 5.03 25.03 -44.31
N THR A 281 4.75 26.17 -43.67
CA THR A 281 5.64 27.33 -43.58
C THR A 281 6.13 27.47 -42.15
N THR A 282 7.45 27.34 -42.01
CA THR A 282 8.26 27.74 -40.85
C THR A 282 8.29 29.26 -40.74
N GLY A 283 8.18 29.77 -39.51
CA GLY A 283 8.35 31.18 -39.18
C GLY A 283 9.02 31.32 -37.82
N SER A 284 10.29 31.70 -37.85
CA SER A 284 11.09 32.14 -36.70
C SER A 284 10.85 33.63 -36.46
N LYS A 285 10.60 33.99 -35.20
CA LYS A 285 11.24 35.10 -34.49
C LYS A 285 10.93 35.00 -33.00
#